data_AF-A0A495WDZ5-F1
#
_entry.id   AF-A0A495WDZ5-F1
#
_cell.length_a   1.000
_cell.length_b   1.000
_cell.length_c   1.000
_cell.angle_alpha   90.00
_cell.angle_beta   90.00
_cell.angle_gamma   90.00
#
_symmetry.space_group_name_H-M   'P 1'
#
loop_
_entity.id
_entity.type
_entity.pdbx_description
1 polymer ?
#
loop_
_entity_poly.entity_id
_entity_poly.type
_entity_poly.pdbx_seq_one_letter_code
_entity_poly.pdbx_strand_id
1 'polypeptide(L)'
;MNINQQLWIGLVGVHPHSENSILGSYSGGFTNIVVFAQNKAEFKKEVSKFCLENNLDVFEIEDIERVSKRMKKHKLGTSVLKIIEYVRVTGLPCMSDLHVI
;
A
#
# COMPACT_ATOMS: atom_id res chain seq x y z
N MET A 1 18.78 -0.83 -6.50
CA MET A 1 17.87 0.29 -6.15
C MET A 1 18.28 1.51 -6.93
N ASN A 2 17.33 2.14 -7.62
CA ASN A 2 17.59 3.38 -8.36
C ASN A 2 17.74 4.53 -7.36
N ILE A 3 18.73 5.42 -7.54
CA ILE A 3 19.16 6.42 -6.53
C ILE A 3 18.05 7.41 -6.15
N ASN A 4 17.01 7.51 -7.00
CA ASN A 4 15.88 8.43 -6.82
C ASN A 4 14.63 7.80 -6.17
N GLN A 5 14.61 6.49 -5.91
CA GLN A 5 13.47 5.83 -5.30
C GLN A 5 13.44 6.08 -3.78
N GLN A 6 12.26 6.43 -3.27
CA GLN A 6 12.01 6.63 -1.85
C GLN A 6 10.82 5.78 -1.41
N LEU A 7 10.63 5.61 -0.10
CA LEU A 7 9.43 4.96 0.42
C LEU A 7 8.24 5.91 0.33
N TRP A 8 7.18 5.44 -0.32
CA TRP A 8 5.89 6.11 -0.44
C TRP A 8 4.82 5.28 0.22
N ILE A 9 3.80 5.95 0.75
CA ILE A 9 2.64 5.35 1.40
C ILE A 9 1.37 6.01 0.86
N GLY A 10 0.30 5.23 0.76
CA GLY A 10 -1.04 5.69 0.44
C GLY A 10 -2.09 4.79 1.08
N LEU A 11 -3.30 5.32 1.23
CA LEU A 11 -4.48 4.55 1.61
C LEU A 11 -5.12 4.03 0.32
N VAL A 12 -5.33 2.72 0.24
CA VAL A 12 -5.78 2.05 -0.99
C VAL A 12 -7.10 1.35 -0.70
N GLY A 13 -8.13 1.75 -1.45
CA GLY A 13 -9.41 1.07 -1.51
C GLY A 13 -9.33 -0.08 -2.50
N VAL A 14 -9.65 -1.29 -2.03
CA VAL A 14 -9.60 -2.52 -2.83
C VAL A 14 -10.92 -3.29 -2.79
N HIS A 15 -11.20 -4.04 -3.86
CA HIS A 15 -12.23 -5.08 -3.90
C HIS A 15 -11.64 -6.40 -4.42
N PRO A 16 -12.32 -7.55 -4.21
CA PRO A 16 -11.89 -8.82 -4.78
C PRO A 16 -11.89 -8.77 -6.31
N HIS A 17 -10.84 -9.29 -6.95
CA HIS A 17 -10.75 -9.43 -8.42
C HIS A 17 -11.45 -10.70 -8.95
N SER A 18 -11.63 -11.71 -8.10
CA SER A 18 -12.39 -12.96 -8.31
C SER A 18 -12.66 -13.58 -6.93
N GLU A 19 -13.09 -14.85 -6.79
CA GLU A 19 -13.25 -15.54 -5.48
C GLU A 19 -11.95 -15.49 -4.63
N ASN A 20 -11.72 -14.38 -3.94
CA ASN A 20 -10.46 -14.06 -3.26
C ASN A 20 -10.62 -14.32 -1.75
N SER A 21 -9.74 -15.17 -1.22
CA SER A 21 -9.71 -15.53 0.20
C SER A 21 -9.27 -14.39 1.13
N ILE A 22 -8.62 -13.34 0.62
CA ILE A 22 -8.11 -12.22 1.44
C ILE A 22 -9.26 -11.40 2.04
N LEU A 23 -10.29 -11.14 1.24
CA LEU A 23 -11.47 -10.38 1.67
C LEU A 23 -12.63 -11.29 2.13
N GLY A 24 -12.56 -12.60 1.92
CA GLY A 24 -13.61 -13.54 2.31
C GLY A 24 -14.96 -13.14 1.71
N SER A 25 -15.96 -12.87 2.55
CA SER A 25 -17.30 -12.45 2.12
C SER A 25 -17.47 -10.93 1.99
N TYR A 26 -16.43 -10.14 2.28
CA TYR A 26 -16.52 -8.68 2.24
C TYR A 26 -16.41 -8.14 0.81
N SER A 27 -17.13 -7.04 0.56
CA SER A 27 -17.21 -6.42 -0.77
C SER A 27 -15.97 -5.59 -1.11
N GLY A 28 -15.23 -5.16 -0.09
CA GLY A 28 -13.99 -4.42 -0.25
C GLY A 28 -13.34 -4.07 1.08
N GLY A 29 -12.34 -3.19 1.03
CA GLY A 29 -11.72 -2.65 2.23
C GLY A 29 -10.65 -1.62 1.90
N PHE A 30 -10.12 -1.01 2.96
CA PHE A 30 -9.03 -0.05 2.88
C PHE A 30 -7.79 -0.57 3.59
N THR A 31 -6.63 -0.40 2.98
CA THR A 31 -5.33 -0.76 3.57
C THR A 31 -4.26 0.28 3.23
N ASN A 32 -3.27 0.44 4.10
CA ASN A 32 -2.08 1.23 3.77
C ASN A 32 -1.14 0.37 2.94
N ILE A 33 -0.67 0.89 1.82
CA ILE A 33 0.35 0.21 0.99
C ILE A 33 1.61 1.05 0.93
N VAL A 34 2.75 0.39 1.12
CA VAL A 34 4.08 1.00 1.06
C VAL A 34 4.89 0.37 -0.07
N VAL A 35 5.47 1.22 -0.91
CA VAL A 35 6.32 0.81 -2.04
C VAL A 35 7.52 1.76 -2.20
N PHE A 36 8.53 1.32 -2.94
CA PHE A 36 9.53 2.23 -3.49
C PHE A 36 9.02 2.89 -4.76
N ALA A 37 9.09 4.21 -4.82
CA ALA A 37 8.72 5.00 -6.00
C ALA A 37 9.48 6.34 -6.04
N GLN A 38 9.61 6.92 -7.22
CA GLN A 38 10.20 8.25 -7.41
C GLN A 38 9.15 9.35 -7.29
N ASN A 39 7.91 9.07 -7.70
CA ASN A 39 6.81 10.01 -7.74
C ASN A 39 5.44 9.32 -7.56
N LYS A 40 4.37 10.12 -7.50
CA LYS A 40 3.00 9.62 -7.32
C LYS A 40 2.51 8.72 -8.46
N ALA A 41 2.96 8.95 -9.69
CA ALA A 41 2.52 8.13 -10.84
C ALA A 41 3.14 6.73 -10.78
N GLU A 42 4.44 6.64 -10.47
CA GLU A 42 5.12 5.36 -10.22
C GLU A 42 4.51 4.64 -9.01
N PHE A 43 4.21 5.36 -7.93
CA PHE A 43 3.51 4.79 -6.77
C PHE A 43 2.19 4.12 -7.18
N LYS A 44 1.32 4.82 -7.91
CA LYS A 44 0.03 4.27 -8.36
C LYS A 44 0.20 3.03 -9.23
N LYS A 45 1.20 3.04 -10.12
CA LYS A 45 1.51 1.90 -10.98
C LYS A 45 1.94 0.67 -10.17
N GLU A 46 2.88 0.85 -9.25
CA GLU A 46 3.39 -0.25 -8.41
C GLU A 46 2.30 -0.80 -7.46
N VAL A 47 1.47 0.08 -6.89
CA VAL A 47 0.32 -0.32 -6.07
C VAL A 47 -0.67 -1.14 -6.89
N SER A 48 -1.06 -0.68 -8.08
CA SER A 48 -2.05 -1.39 -8.91
C SER A 48 -1.54 -2.77 -9.31
N LYS A 49 -0.26 -2.88 -9.67
CA LYS A 49 0.39 -4.15 -9.99
C LYS A 49 0.39 -5.09 -8.78
N PHE A 50 0.83 -4.59 -7.62
CA PHE A 50 0.88 -5.37 -6.39
C PHE A 50 -0.49 -5.87 -5.96
N CYS A 51 -1.52 -5.03 -6.01
CA CYS A 51 -2.88 -5.44 -5.67
C CYS A 51 -3.38 -6.53 -6.62
N LEU A 52 -3.18 -6.38 -7.93
CA LEU A 52 -3.59 -7.38 -8.91
C LEU A 52 -2.89 -8.73 -8.70
N GLU A 53 -1.59 -8.71 -8.38
CA GLU A 53 -0.82 -9.93 -8.01
C GLU A 53 -1.36 -10.62 -6.75
N ASN A 54 -2.11 -9.89 -5.91
CA ASN A 54 -2.80 -10.40 -4.72
C ASN A 54 -4.31 -10.62 -4.96
N ASN A 55 -4.76 -10.68 -6.23
CA ASN A 55 -6.16 -10.83 -6.64
C ASN A 55 -7.09 -9.72 -6.10
N LEU A 56 -6.56 -8.52 -5.93
CA LEU A 56 -7.30 -7.33 -5.50
C LEU A 56 -7.34 -6.31 -6.62
N ASP A 57 -8.52 -5.79 -6.90
CA ASP A 57 -8.70 -4.63 -7.76
C ASP A 57 -8.68 -3.36 -6.93
N VAL A 58 -8.01 -2.33 -7.45
CA VAL A 58 -7.94 -1.02 -6.81
C VAL A 58 -9.05 -0.14 -7.36
N PHE A 59 -9.99 0.28 -6.51
CA PHE A 59 -11.00 1.28 -6.88
C PHE A 59 -10.57 2.70 -6.52
N GLU A 60 -9.68 2.85 -5.54
CA GLU A 60 -9.28 4.16 -5.04
C GLU A 60 -7.87 4.17 -4.43
N ILE A 61 -7.16 5.30 -4.59
CA ILE A 61 -5.86 5.55 -3.95
C ILE A 61 -5.82 7.00 -3.44
N GLU A 62 -5.79 7.15 -2.13
CA GLU A 62 -5.78 8.44 -1.44
C GLU A 62 -4.50 8.66 -0.61
N ASP A 63 -4.34 9.88 -0.10
CA ASP A 63 -3.29 10.24 0.85
C ASP A 63 -1.88 9.83 0.41
N ILE A 64 -1.58 9.93 -0.89
CA ILE A 64 -0.28 9.55 -1.43
C ILE A 64 0.79 10.55 -1.00
N GLU A 65 1.74 10.11 -0.19
CA GLU A 65 2.90 10.90 0.20
C GLU A 65 4.14 10.06 0.52
N ARG A 66 5.28 10.73 0.71
CA ARG A 66 6.51 10.09 1.18
C ARG A 66 6.34 9.66 2.64
N VAL A 67 6.84 8.47 2.99
CA VAL A 67 6.80 7.95 4.37
C VAL A 67 7.45 8.95 5.35
N SER A 68 8.57 9.57 4.96
CA SER A 68 9.24 10.59 5.78
C SER A 68 8.37 11.81 6.08
N LYS A 69 7.46 12.19 5.17
CA LYS A 69 6.50 13.28 5.38
C LYS A 69 5.35 12.81 6.27
N ARG A 70 4.83 11.61 6.03
CA ARG A 70 3.76 10.99 6.83
C ARG A 70 4.16 10.86 8.31
N MET A 71 5.36 10.34 8.60
CA MET A 71 5.88 10.17 9.97
C MET A 71 6.05 11.48 10.74
N LYS A 72 6.28 12.60 10.04
CA LYS A 72 6.38 13.93 10.68
C LYS A 72 5.02 14.51 11.06
N LYS A 73 3.97 14.17 10.31
CA LYS A 73 2.63 14.71 10.50
C LYS A 73 1.77 13.89 11.46
N HIS A 74 1.95 12.57 11.46
CA HIS A 74 1.05 11.64 12.13
C HIS A 74 1.82 10.63 12.98
N LYS A 75 1.24 10.25 14.12
CA LYS A 75 1.67 9.08 14.87
C LYS A 75 1.14 7.84 14.14
N LEU A 76 2.05 7.09 13.53
CA LEU A 76 1.70 5.88 12.78
C LEU A 76 1.44 4.69 13.71
N GLY A 77 0.43 3.89 13.38
CA GLY A 77 0.14 2.64 14.06
C GLY A 77 1.23 1.59 13.85
N THR A 78 1.31 0.62 14.76
CA THR A 78 2.34 -0.42 14.75
C THR A 78 2.34 -1.26 13.48
N SER A 79 1.17 -1.58 12.91
CA SER A 79 1.10 -2.34 11.65
C SER A 79 1.67 -1.58 10.46
N VAL A 80 1.41 -0.27 10.38
CA VAL A 80 2.00 0.60 9.36
C VAL A 80 3.52 0.69 9.51
N LEU A 81 4.03 0.82 10.74
CA LEU A 81 5.47 0.83 11.00
C LEU A 81 6.15 -0.49 10.58
N LYS A 82 5.49 -1.63 10.82
CA LYS A 82 5.99 -2.95 10.41
C LYS A 82 6.13 -3.07 8.89
N ILE A 83 5.15 -2.62 8.12
CA ILE A 83 5.24 -2.71 6.65
C ILE A 83 6.26 -1.74 6.08
N ILE A 84 6.45 -0.56 6.69
CA ILE A 84 7.51 0.39 6.31
C ILE A 84 8.88 -0.27 6.49
N GLU A 85 9.09 -0.92 7.65
CA GLU A 85 10.32 -1.65 7.93
C GLU A 85 10.55 -2.78 6.92
N TYR A 86 9.53 -3.60 6.69
CA TYR A 86 9.58 -4.70 5.75
C TYR A 86 10.02 -4.22 4.37
N VAL A 87 9.31 -3.23 3.79
CA VAL A 87 9.61 -2.72 2.46
C VAL A 87 11.01 -2.11 2.43
N ARG A 88 11.42 -1.40 3.50
CA ARG A 88 12.77 -0.82 3.59
C ARG A 88 13.87 -1.87 3.48
N VAL A 89 13.68 -3.03 4.12
CA VAL A 89 14.67 -4.11 4.17
C VAL A 89 14.64 -4.98 2.93
N THR A 90 13.45 -5.35 2.44
CA THR A 90 13.29 -6.31 1.34
C THR A 90 13.24 -5.66 -0.03
N GLY A 91 12.85 -4.39 -0.11
CA GLY A 91 12.53 -3.71 -1.36
C GLY A 91 11.20 -4.13 -1.99
N LEU A 92 10.44 -5.03 -1.36
CA LEU A 92 9.18 -5.57 -1.88
C LEU A 92 7.99 -4.76 -1.35
N PRO A 93 6.99 -4.44 -2.20
CA PRO A 93 5.71 -3.86 -1.78
C PRO A 93 5.05 -4.62 -0.63
N CYS A 94 4.37 -3.91 0.26
CA CYS A 94 3.65 -4.52 1.36
C CYS A 94 2.43 -3.69 1.77
N MET A 95 1.36 -4.36 2.22
CA MET A 95 0.13 -3.75 2.72
C MET A 95 -0.07 -4.05 4.21
N SER A 96 -0.68 -3.11 4.93
CA SER A 96 -1.02 -3.27 6.35
C SER A 96 -2.27 -4.12 6.54
N ASP A 97 -2.73 -4.20 7.78
CA ASP A 97 -4.06 -4.73 8.11
C ASP A 97 -5.13 -4.11 7.20
N LEU A 98 -6.06 -4.96 6.76
CA LEU A 98 -7.15 -4.60 5.88
C LEU A 98 -8.38 -4.26 6.72
N HIS A 99 -8.90 -3.04 6.54
CA HIS A 99 -10.13 -2.59 7.18
C HIS A 99 -11.28 -2.79 6.19
N VAL A 100 -11.99 -3.91 6.35
CA VAL A 100 -13.05 -4.37 5.45
C VAL A 100 -14.33 -3.52 5.54
N ILE A 101 -15.08 -3.47 4.44
CA ILE A 101 -16.38 -2.79 4.30
C ILE A 101 -17.45 -3.70 3.67
#